data_AF-A0A348YB29-F1
#
_entry.id   AF-A0A348YB29-F1
#
_cell.length_a   1.000
_cell.length_b   1.000
_cell.length_c   1.000
_cell.angle_alpha   90.00
_cell.angle_beta   90.00
_cell.angle_gamma   90.00
#
_symmetry.space_group_name_H-M   'P 1'
#
loop_
_entity.id
_entity.type
_entity.pdbx_description
1 polymer ?
#
loop_
_entity_poly.entity_id
_entity_poly.type
_entity_poly.pdbx_seq_one_letter_code
_entity_poly.pdbx_strand_id
1 'polypeptide(L)' 'MSATYLMPTYLRQPISFTRGSGSWLYTQDETPYLDALTGIAVCGLGHCHPQVTEAIQQ' A
#
# COMPACT_ATOMS: atom_id res chain seq x y z
N MET A 1 -13.31 -8.49 -5.62
CA MET A 1 -12.89 -9.50 -4.62
C MET A 1 -14.11 -10.00 -3.87
N SER A 2 -14.36 -11.31 -3.85
CA SER A 2 -15.39 -11.93 -3.00
C SER A 2 -14.88 -11.92 -1.55
N ALA A 3 -15.60 -11.26 -0.65
CA ALA A 3 -15.23 -11.10 0.76
C ALA A 3 -15.62 -12.35 1.58
N THR A 4 -15.24 -13.54 1.13
CA THR A 4 -15.71 -14.81 1.71
C THR A 4 -15.27 -15.01 3.17
N TYR A 5 -14.24 -14.30 3.63
CA TYR A 5 -13.66 -14.45 4.97
C TYR A 5 -13.49 -13.13 5.74
N LEU A 6 -14.09 -12.03 5.29
CA LEU A 6 -13.91 -10.71 5.93
C LEU A 6 -15.25 -10.12 6.35
N MET A 7 -15.34 -9.65 7.60
CA MET A 7 -16.49 -8.90 8.09
C MET A 7 -16.60 -7.55 7.35
N PRO A 8 -17.82 -7.06 7.05
CA PRO A 8 -18.02 -5.83 6.27
C PRO A 8 -17.90 -4.56 7.12
N THR A 9 -16.81 -4.41 7.88
CA THR A 9 -16.59 -3.25 8.77
C THR A 9 -16.01 -2.03 8.06
N TYR A 10 -15.53 -2.18 6.81
CA TYR A 10 -14.89 -1.12 6.05
C TYR A 10 -15.49 -0.97 4.64
N LEU A 11 -15.67 0.28 4.20
CA LEU A 11 -16.04 0.62 2.82
C LEU A 11 -14.79 0.71 1.94
N ARG A 12 -14.28 -0.45 1.50
CA ARG A 12 -13.06 -0.54 0.69
C ARG A 12 -13.30 -0.05 -0.74
N GLN A 13 -12.34 0.71 -1.27
CA GLN A 13 -12.31 1.09 -2.68
C GLN A 13 -12.07 -0.15 -3.56
N PRO A 14 -12.62 -0.21 -4.79
CA PRO A 14 -12.45 -1.34 -5.70
C PRO A 14 -11.09 -1.30 -6.43
N ILE A 15 -10.01 -1.04 -5.70
CA ILE A 15 -8.62 -1.01 -6.20
C ILE A 15 -7.75 -1.87 -5.28
N SER A 16 -6.70 -2.47 -5.82
CA SER A 16 -5.76 -3.30 -5.06
C SER A 16 -4.35 -3.07 -5.56
N PHE A 17 -3.44 -2.76 -4.64
CA PHE A 17 -2.03 -2.52 -4.92
C PHE A 17 -1.20 -3.77 -4.60
N THR A 18 -0.19 -4.03 -5.42
CA THR A 18 0.72 -5.18 -5.30
C THR A 18 2.13 -4.76 -4.90
N ARG A 19 2.52 -3.50 -5.16
CA ARG A 19 3.85 -2.97 -4.86
C ARG A 19 3.78 -1.48 -4.50
N GLY A 20 4.72 -1.02 -3.68
CA GLY A 20 4.94 0.40 -3.38
C GLY A 20 6.42 0.75 -3.39
N SER A 21 6.76 1.98 -3.75
CA SER A 21 8.12 2.52 -3.66
C SER A 21 8.08 4.05 -3.54
N GLY A 22 8.67 4.58 -2.47
CA GLY A 22 8.59 6.02 -2.16
C GLY A 22 7.12 6.45 -2.04
N SER A 23 6.73 7.49 -2.76
CA SER A 23 5.34 7.99 -2.77
C SER A 23 4.44 7.33 -3.82
N TRP A 24 4.86 6.21 -4.42
CA TRP A 24 4.11 5.55 -5.50
C TRP A 24 3.61 4.17 -5.10
N LEU A 25 2.38 3.86 -5.48
CA LEU A 25 1.75 2.54 -5.38
C LEU A 25 1.44 2.01 -6.79
N TYR A 26 1.53 0.70 -6.95
CA TYR A 26 1.37 0.03 -8.24
C TYR A 26 0.31 -1.06 -8.11
N THR A 27 -0.62 -1.10 -9.05
CA THR A 27 -1.60 -2.18 -9.19
C THR A 27 -0.97 -3.39 -9.91
N GLN A 28 -1.70 -4.50 -10.01
CA GLN A 28 -1.19 -5.75 -10.59
C GLN A 28 -0.77 -5.61 -12.07
N ASP A 29 -1.40 -4.69 -12.81
CA ASP A 29 -1.09 -4.31 -14.19
C ASP A 29 0.03 -3.25 -14.30
N GLU A 30 0.78 -3.02 -13.22
CA GLU A 30 1.87 -2.03 -13.12
C GLU A 30 1.46 -0.56 -13.31
N THR A 31 0.15 -0.25 -13.24
CA THR A 31 -0.32 1.13 -13.30
C THR A 31 0.10 1.90 -12.03
N PRO A 32 0.83 3.03 -12.16
CA PRO A 32 1.31 3.81 -11.01
C PRO A 32 0.26 4.80 -10.51
N TYR A 33 0.15 4.90 -9.19
CA TYR A 33 -0.69 5.85 -8.47
C TYR A 33 0.15 6.63 -7.45
N LEU A 34 -0.02 7.95 -7.43
CA LEU A 34 0.57 8.79 -6.37
C LEU A 34 -0.17 8.53 -5.06
N ASP A 35 0.56 8.13 -4.02
CA ASP A 35 0.02 8.00 -2.67
C ASP A 35 0.07 9.35 -1.94
N ALA A 36 -0.99 10.14 -2.13
CA ALA A 36 -1.19 11.41 -1.42
C ALA A 36 -1.82 11.24 -0.02
N LEU A 37 -2.13 10.00 0.39
CA LEU A 37 -2.75 9.70 1.68
C LEU A 37 -1.74 9.12 2.68
N THR A 38 -0.67 8.50 2.18
CA THR A 38 0.37 7.80 2.95
C THR A 38 -0.19 6.75 3.90
N GLY A 39 -1.25 6.05 3.49
CA GLY A 39 -1.94 5.08 4.34
C GLY A 39 -2.45 5.67 5.66
N ILE A 40 -3.10 6.84 5.60
CA ILE A 40 -3.56 7.62 6.77
C ILE A 40 -2.33 8.08 7.60
N ALA A 41 -1.41 8.80 6.96
CA ALA A 41 -0.20 9.36 7.58
C ALA A 41 0.81 8.35 8.14
N VAL A 42 0.63 7.04 7.91
CA VAL A 42 1.52 5.99 8.42
C VAL A 42 2.82 5.90 7.61
N CYS A 43 2.72 5.92 6.28
CA CYS A 43 3.86 5.76 5.37
C CYS A 43 4.55 7.10 5.09
N GLY A 44 4.86 7.88 6.14
CA GLY A 44 5.45 9.22 6.01
C GLY A 44 6.86 9.25 5.38
N LEU A 45 7.62 8.15 5.51
CA LEU A 45 8.91 7.96 4.85
C LEU A 45 8.78 7.36 3.43
N GLY A 46 7.54 7.16 2.96
CA GLY A 46 7.23 6.41 1.75
C GLY A 46 7.25 4.89 1.95
N HIS A 47 6.77 4.19 0.93
CA HIS A 47 6.74 2.73 0.87
C HIS A 47 8.13 2.15 0.61
N CYS A 48 8.49 1.08 1.32
CA CYS A 48 9.77 0.37 1.17
C CYS A 48 11.01 1.28 1.27
N HIS A 49 11.02 2.20 2.23
CA HIS A 49 12.17 3.07 2.48
C HIS A 49 13.42 2.21 2.82
N PRO A 50 14.56 2.38 2.12
CA PRO A 50 15.71 1.45 2.21
C PRO A 50 16.18 1.19 3.64
N GLN A 51 16.35 2.24 4.44
CA GLN A 51 16.81 2.11 5.84
C GLN A 51 15.79 1.39 6.74
N VAL A 52 14.49 1.55 6.49
CA VAL A 52 13.44 0.88 7.27
C VAL A 52 13.37 -0.58 6.87
N THR A 53 13.44 -0.87 5.56
CA THR A 53 13.45 -2.24 5.04
C THR A 53 14.66 -3.02 5.55
N GLU A 54 15.86 -2.43 5.50
CA GLU A 54 17.07 -3.05 6.05
C GLU A 54 16.90 -3.35 7.55
N ALA A 55 16.42 -2.39 8.34
CA ALA A 55 16.21 -2.58 9.78
C ALA A 55 15.18 -3.68 10.12
N ILE A 56 14.18 -3.93 9.26
CA ILE A 56 13.18 -5.00 9.44
C ILE A 56 13.74 -6.38 9.02
N GLN A 57 14.70 -6.42 8.09
CA GLN A 57 15.25 -7.66 7.53
C GLN A 57 16.42 -8.24 8.34
N GLN A 58 16.89 -7.52 9.36
CA GLN A 58 17.88 -8.00 10.33
C GLN A 58 17.27 -9.00 11.30
#